data_AF-A0A956EL90-F1
#
_entry.id   AF-A0A956EL90-F1
#
_cell.length_a   1.000
_cell.length_b   1.000
_cell.length_c   1.000
_cell.angle_alpha   90.00
_cell.angle_beta   90.00
_cell.angle_gamma   90.00
#
_symmetry.space_group_name_H-M   'P 1'
#
loop_
_entity.id
_entity.type
_entity.pdbx_description
1 polymer ?
#
loop_
_entity_poly.entity_id
_entity_poly.type
_entity_poly.pdbx_seq_one_letter_code
_entity_poly.pdbx_strand_id
1 'polypeptide(L)'
;LPSFEDNETSFAALRERVAKAHAFIKALDRAKIDADLDGDVTFPVGPETMTMKRRDYLLTFILPNLYFHVTAAYANLRACGVPLGKADYLARPR
;
A
#
# COMPACT_ATOMS: atom_id res chain seq x y z
N LEU A 1 13.01 -6.83 -0.12
CA LEU A 1 11.54 -6.90 -0.32
C LEU A 1 11.29 -7.71 -1.59
N PRO A 2 10.19 -8.48 -1.69
CA PRO A 2 9.84 -9.13 -2.96
C PRO A 2 9.62 -8.05 -4.03
N SER A 3 10.19 -8.24 -5.22
CA SER A 3 9.81 -7.46 -6.39
C SER A 3 8.56 -8.11 -6.99
N PHE A 4 7.52 -7.32 -7.24
CA PHE A 4 6.35 -7.76 -7.99
C PHE A 4 6.44 -7.09 -9.36
N GLU A 5 6.60 -7.89 -10.42
CA GLU A 5 6.62 -7.37 -11.79
C GLU A 5 5.26 -6.74 -12.15
N ASP A 6 5.29 -5.59 -12.82
CA ASP A 6 4.11 -4.83 -13.23
C ASP A 6 3.56 -5.32 -14.59
N ASN A 7 3.23 -6.60 -14.69
CA ASN A 7 2.79 -7.22 -15.95
C ASN A 7 1.31 -7.66 -15.95
N GLU A 8 0.50 -7.20 -14.99
CA GLU A 8 -0.90 -7.57 -14.91
C GLU A 8 -1.74 -6.97 -16.03
N THR A 9 -2.40 -7.83 -16.83
CA THR A 9 -3.28 -7.42 -17.94
C THR A 9 -4.74 -7.79 -17.73
N SER A 10 -5.10 -8.34 -16.56
CA SER A 10 -6.46 -8.74 -16.23
C SER A 10 -6.81 -8.48 -14.76
N PHE A 11 -8.10 -8.34 -14.46
CA PHE A 11 -8.56 -8.22 -13.08
C PHE A 11 -8.23 -9.44 -12.20
N ALA A 12 -8.13 -10.64 -12.80
CA ALA A 12 -7.72 -11.83 -12.06
C ALA A 12 -6.26 -11.70 -11.59
N ALA A 13 -5.36 -11.28 -12.49
CA ALA A 13 -3.96 -11.02 -12.16
C ALA A 13 -3.82 -9.90 -11.11
N LEU A 14 -4.58 -8.80 -11.23
CA LEU A 14 -4.58 -7.72 -10.23
C LEU A 14 -5.03 -8.21 -8.84
N ARG A 15 -6.07 -9.05 -8.76
CA ARG A 15 -6.50 -9.64 -7.47
C ARG A 15 -5.42 -10.55 -6.88
N GLU A 16 -4.76 -11.35 -7.73
CA GLU A 16 -3.66 -12.20 -7.29
C GLU A 16 -2.48 -11.39 -6.75
N ARG A 17 -2.14 -10.27 -7.41
CA ARG A 17 -1.12 -9.33 -6.94
C ARG A 17 -1.42 -8.81 -5.53
N VAL A 18 -2.66 -8.36 -5.30
CA VAL A 18 -3.11 -7.90 -3.97
C VAL A 18 -3.04 -9.03 -2.94
N ALA A 19 -3.44 -10.25 -3.31
CA ALA A 19 -3.39 -11.42 -2.43
C ALA A 19 -1.94 -11.77 -2.03
N LYS A 20 -1.00 -11.73 -2.99
CA LYS A 20 0.43 -11.95 -2.74
C LYS A 20 1.02 -10.92 -1.78
N ALA A 21 0.73 -9.63 -2.00
CA ALA A 21 1.19 -8.55 -1.11
C ALA A 21 0.62 -8.73 0.31
N HIS A 22 -0.67 -9.05 0.44
CA HIS A 22 -1.30 -9.29 1.73
C HIS A 22 -0.72 -10.53 2.45
N ALA A 23 -0.49 -11.63 1.72
CA ALA A 23 0.14 -12.83 2.28
C ALA A 23 1.57 -12.55 2.79
N PHE A 24 2.35 -11.79 2.02
CA PHE A 24 3.69 -11.36 2.43
C PHE A 24 3.65 -10.55 3.73
N ILE A 25 2.78 -9.52 3.80
CA ILE A 25 2.63 -8.69 5.02
C ILE A 25 2.22 -9.55 6.23
N LYS A 26 1.29 -10.50 6.03
CA LYS A 26 0.84 -11.41 7.10
C LYS A 26 1.93 -12.36 7.61
N ALA A 27 2.92 -12.67 6.79
CA ALA A 27 4.03 -13.54 7.15
C ALA A 27 5.17 -12.78 7.89
N LEU A 28 5.11 -11.45 7.97
CA LEU A 28 6.13 -10.67 8.67
C LEU A 28 6.03 -10.86 10.19
N ASP A 29 7.20 -10.92 10.83
CA ASP A 29 7.32 -10.94 12.28
C ASP A 29 7.05 -9.55 12.86
N ARG A 30 5.88 -9.40 13.50
CA ARG A 30 5.43 -8.14 14.11
C ARG A 30 6.40 -7.64 15.18
N ALA A 31 6.97 -8.53 15.99
CA ALA A 31 7.86 -8.11 17.08
C ALA A 31 9.12 -7.44 16.53
N LYS A 32 9.62 -7.88 15.38
CA LYS A 32 10.76 -7.23 14.71
C LYS A 32 10.42 -5.87 14.12
N ILE A 33 9.19 -5.68 13.65
CA ILE A 33 8.73 -4.39 13.14
C ILE A 33 8.60 -3.39 14.29
N ASP A 34 7.99 -3.82 15.40
CA ASP A 34 7.71 -2.95 16.54
C ASP A 34 8.96 -2.65 17.40
N ALA A 35 10.02 -3.45 17.28
CA ALA A 35 11.24 -3.30 18.09
C ALA A 35 12.06 -2.03 17.77
N ASP A 36 11.89 -1.42 16.60
CA ASP A 36 12.73 -0.30 16.17
C ASP A 36 11.95 0.68 15.27
N LEU A 37 10.97 1.34 15.88
CA LEU A 37 10.13 2.36 15.24
C LEU A 37 10.86 3.70 14.99
N ASP A 38 11.89 3.98 15.78
CA ASP A 38 12.69 5.22 15.72
C ASP A 38 14.02 5.05 14.96
N GLY A 39 14.27 3.86 14.43
CA GLY A 39 15.35 3.60 13.50
C GLY A 39 15.15 4.34 12.18
N ASP A 40 16.23 4.49 11.44
CA ASP A 40 16.20 5.18 10.15
C ASP A 40 15.84 4.21 9.01
N VAL A 41 15.25 4.78 7.96
CA VAL A 41 15.04 4.14 6.67
C VAL A 41 15.44 5.12 5.57
N THR A 42 16.32 4.67 4.68
CA THR A 42 16.73 5.41 3.49
C THR A 42 16.06 4.79 2.26
N PHE A 43 15.41 5.61 1.44
CA PHE A 43 14.68 5.15 0.27
C PHE A 43 14.81 6.14 -0.90
N PRO A 44 14.66 5.68 -2.15
CA PRO A 44 14.76 6.55 -3.32
C PRO A 44 13.54 7.46 -3.46
N VAL A 45 13.77 8.71 -3.87
CA VAL A 45 12.76 9.70 -4.24
C VAL A 45 13.16 10.28 -5.59
N GLY A 46 12.82 9.56 -6.67
CA GLY A 46 13.31 9.88 -8.01
C GLY A 46 14.82 9.65 -8.13
N PRO A 47 15.62 10.64 -8.60
CA PRO A 47 17.06 10.51 -8.71
C PRO A 47 17.81 10.66 -7.36
N GLU A 48 17.12 11.14 -6.32
CA GLU A 48 17.70 11.39 -5.00
C GLU A 48 17.33 10.29 -4.00
N THR A 49 17.95 10.34 -2.82
CA THR A 49 17.56 9.49 -1.68
C THR A 49 17.14 10.36 -0.52
N MET A 50 16.15 9.89 0.24
CA MET A 50 15.67 10.51 1.45
C MET A 50 15.81 9.54 2.62
N THR A 51 16.17 10.06 3.79
CA THR A 51 16.21 9.28 5.03
C THR A 51 15.19 9.83 6.01
N MET A 52 14.40 8.95 6.61
CA MET A 52 13.38 9.29 7.60
C MET A 52 13.44 8.30 8.77
N LYS A 53 12.87 8.70 9.91
CA LYS A 53 12.50 7.76 10.97
C LYS A 53 11.44 6.80 10.44
N ARG A 54 11.54 5.50 10.77
CA ARG A 54 10.63 4.47 10.26
C ARG A 54 9.17 4.75 10.58
N ARG A 55 8.89 5.24 11.79
CA ARG A 55 7.55 5.69 12.19
C ARG A 55 7.03 6.80 11.27
N ASP A 56 7.82 7.83 11.04
CA ASP A 56 7.42 8.97 10.20
C ASP A 56 7.27 8.53 8.75
N TYR A 57 8.18 7.68 8.26
CA TYR A 57 8.08 7.06 6.94
C TYR A 57 6.75 6.33 6.76
N LEU A 58 6.33 5.52 7.73
CA LEU A 58 5.04 4.82 7.66
C LEU A 58 3.86 5.81 7.70
N LEU A 59 3.81 6.67 8.72
CA LEU A 59 2.63 7.47 9.03
C LEU A 59 2.43 8.65 8.08
N THR A 60 3.53 9.25 7.61
CA THR A 60 3.49 10.51 6.85
C THR A 60 3.87 10.37 5.38
N PHE A 61 4.56 9.28 5.02
CA PHE A 61 4.92 9.02 3.62
C PHE A 61 4.11 7.87 3.03
N ILE A 62 4.22 6.66 3.60
CA ILE A 62 3.58 5.46 3.03
C ILE A 62 2.06 5.50 3.12
N LEU A 63 1.48 5.77 4.30
CA LEU A 63 0.02 5.75 4.47
C LEU A 63 -0.69 6.79 3.59
N PRO A 64 -0.24 8.06 3.51
CA PRO A 64 -0.86 9.03 2.62
C PRO A 64 -0.79 8.62 1.14
N ASN A 65 0.36 8.12 0.67
CA ASN A 65 0.50 7.61 -0.70
C ASN A 65 -0.45 6.43 -0.97
N LEU A 66 -0.52 5.47 -0.03
CA LEU A 66 -1.44 4.33 -0.14
C LEU A 66 -2.89 4.80 -0.26
N TYR A 67 -3.35 5.69 0.61
CA TYR A 67 -4.71 6.21 0.57
C TYR A 67 -5.00 7.03 -0.70
N PHE A 68 -4.02 7.80 -1.18
CA PHE A 68 -4.13 8.53 -2.44
C PHE A 68 -4.40 7.56 -3.61
N HIS A 69 -3.58 6.50 -3.75
CA HIS A 69 -3.72 5.55 -4.85
C HIS A 69 -4.99 4.69 -4.74
N VAL A 70 -5.40 4.27 -3.53
CA VAL A 70 -6.68 3.56 -3.34
C VAL A 70 -7.85 4.46 -3.70
N THR A 71 -7.80 5.74 -3.34
CA THR A 71 -8.84 6.72 -3.69
C THR A 71 -8.88 6.98 -5.21
N ALA A 72 -7.72 7.06 -5.87
CA ALA A 72 -7.64 7.21 -7.32
C ALA A 72 -8.26 6.00 -8.05
N ALA A 73 -7.94 4.78 -7.61
CA ALA A 73 -8.54 3.56 -8.16
C ALA A 73 -10.07 3.53 -7.94
N TYR A 74 -10.53 3.87 -6.74
CA TYR A 74 -11.95 4.01 -6.41
C TYR A 74 -12.65 5.02 -7.33
N ALA A 75 -12.06 6.20 -7.49
CA ALA A 75 -12.63 7.28 -8.31
C ALA A 75 -12.70 6.88 -9.79
N ASN A 76 -11.67 6.24 -10.33
CA ASN A 76 -11.65 5.75 -11.72
C ASN A 76 -12.76 4.72 -11.96
N LEU A 77 -12.89 3.71 -11.09
CA LEU A 77 -13.95 2.70 -11.21
C LEU A 77 -15.35 3.34 -11.12
N ARG A 78 -15.53 4.28 -10.19
CA ARG A 78 -16.80 4.99 -10.04
C ARG A 78 -17.12 5.87 -11.26
N ALA A 79 -16.12 6.54 -11.82
CA ALA A 79 -16.27 7.33 -13.04
C ALA A 79 -16.62 6.45 -14.25
N CYS A 80 -16.15 5.20 -14.29
CA CYS A 80 -16.53 4.18 -15.29
C CYS A 80 -17.90 3.53 -15.03
N GLY A 81 -18.68 3.99 -14.04
CA GLY A 81 -20.04 3.52 -13.79
C GLY A 81 -20.15 2.31 -12.86
N VAL A 82 -19.06 1.86 -12.22
CA VAL A 82 -19.14 0.82 -11.19
C VAL A 82 -19.91 1.38 -9.99
N PRO A 83 -20.93 0.67 -9.45
CA PRO A 83 -21.79 1.17 -8.39
C PRO A 83 -21.11 1.11 -7.00
N LEU A 84 -19.99 1.83 -6.86
CA LEU A 84 -19.23 1.94 -5.61
C LEU A 84 -19.71 3.10 -4.76
N GLY A 85 -19.92 2.85 -3.47
CA GLY A 85 -20.27 3.82 -2.44
C GLY A 85 -19.14 4.08 -1.46
N LYS A 86 -19.36 5.01 -0.51
CA LYS A 86 -18.40 5.31 0.56
C LYS A 86 -18.11 4.09 1.45
N ALA A 87 -19.11 3.22 1.62
CA ALA A 87 -18.98 2.00 2.43
C ALA A 87 -18.01 0.98 1.83
N ASP A 88 -17.87 0.94 0.50
CA ASP A 88 -16.89 0.06 -0.18
C ASP A 88 -15.46 0.54 0.04
N TYR A 89 -15.25 1.86 0.12
CA TYR A 89 -13.94 2.44 0.40
C TYR A 89 -13.54 2.31 1.88
N LEU A 90 -14.43 2.69 2.80
CA LEU A 90 -14.10 2.68 4.23
C LEU A 90 -13.95 1.27 4.79
N ALA A 91 -14.55 0.28 4.13
CA ALA A 91 -14.90 -1.02 4.68
C ALA A 91 -15.77 -0.88 5.94
N ARG A 92 -16.80 -1.71 6.12
CA ARG A 92 -17.55 -1.65 7.39
C ARG A 92 -16.59 -1.98 8.54
N PRO A 93 -16.62 -1.23 9.66
CA PRO A 93 -15.89 -1.63 10.85
C PRO A 93 -16.31 -3.06 11.20
N ARG A 94 -15.33 -3.95 11.27
CA ARG A 94 -15.50 -5.29 11.83
C ARG A 94 -15.19 -5.25 13.31
#